data_AF-A0A1X6ZCE7-F1
#
_entry.id   AF-A0A1X6ZCE7-F1
#
_cell.length_a   1.000
_cell.length_b   1.000
_cell.length_c   1.000
_cell.angle_alpha   90.00
_cell.angle_beta   90.00
_cell.angle_gamma   90.00
#
_symmetry.space_group_name_H-M   'P 1'
#
loop_
_entity.id
_entity.type
_entity.pdbx_description
1 polymer ?
#
loop_
_entity_poly.entity_id
_entity_poly.type
_entity_poly.pdbx_seq_one_letter_code
_entity_poly.pdbx_strand_id
1 'polypeptide(L)' 'MARNLRFFLTLCAALVLLWAFSGERIVDWAFELPLPDALMDPLLTAVFWGEDLKAALGLPDLFGALRDTLHRLAGL' A
#
# COMPACT_ATOMS: atom_id res chain seq x y z
N MET A 1 12.82 -20.56 -18.92
CA MET A 1 12.36 -20.65 -17.53
C MET A 1 12.93 -19.55 -16.64
N ALA A 2 14.26 -19.35 -16.59
CA ALA A 2 14.91 -18.33 -15.73
C ALA A 2 14.49 -16.87 -15.99
N ARG A 3 14.18 -16.48 -17.24
CA ARG A 3 13.73 -15.10 -17.56
C ARG A 3 12.38 -14.76 -16.93
N ASN A 4 11.43 -15.69 -16.96
CA ASN A 4 10.10 -15.50 -16.38
C ASN A 4 10.18 -15.44 -14.86
N LEU A 5 11.06 -16.25 -14.24
CA LEU A 5 11.31 -16.20 -12.81
C LEU A 5 11.91 -14.85 -12.38
N ARG A 6 12.92 -14.35 -13.10
CA ARG A 6 13.51 -13.03 -12.81
C ARG A 6 12.46 -11.92 -12.92
N PHE A 7 11.69 -11.90 -14.00
CA PHE A 7 10.59 -10.95 -14.18
C PHE A 7 9.59 -11.01 -13.03
N PHE A 8 9.14 -12.21 -12.67
CA PHE A 8 8.20 -12.42 -11.56
C PHE A 8 8.75 -11.89 -10.24
N LEU A 9 10.00 -12.23 -9.89
CA LEU A 9 10.63 -11.75 -8.66
C LEU A 9 10.79 -10.23 -8.67
N THR A 10 11.19 -9.62 -9.79
CA THR A 10 11.28 -8.16 -9.90
C THR A 10 9.92 -7.50 -9.79
N LEU A 11 8.87 -8.11 -10.35
CA LEU A 11 7.50 -7.63 -10.23
C LEU A 11 7.03 -7.69 -8.77
N CYS A 12 7.23 -8.82 -8.10
CA CYS A 12 6.89 -8.96 -6.68
C CYS A 12 7.64 -7.95 -5.81
N ALA A 13 8.94 -7.76 -6.04
CA ALA A 13 9.73 -6.77 -5.31
C ALA A 13 9.22 -5.34 -5.56
N ALA A 14 8.89 -4.99 -6.80
CA ALA A 14 8.32 -3.69 -7.13
C ALA A 14 6.96 -3.46 -6.47
N LEU A 15 6.10 -4.48 -6.42
CA LEU A 15 4.79 -4.42 -5.77
C LEU A 15 4.92 -4.29 -4.25
N VAL A 16 5.86 -5.00 -3.61
CA VAL A 16 6.13 -4.87 -2.18
C VAL A 16 6.68 -3.48 -1.85
N LEU A 17 7.59 -2.94 -2.68
CA LEU A 17 8.08 -1.57 -2.51
C LEU A 17 6.96 -0.55 -2.66
N LEU A 18 6.11 -0.70 -3.68
CA LEU A 18 4.95 0.17 -3.89
C LEU A 18 4.01 0.15 -2.67
N TRP A 19 3.73 -1.04 -2.14
CA TRP A 19 2.91 -1.22 -0.94
C TRP A 19 3.55 -0.63 0.32
N ALA A 20 4.85 -0.83 0.52
CA ALA A 20 5.58 -0.28 1.66
C ALA A 20 5.53 1.26 1.70
N PHE A 21 5.51 1.90 0.52
CA PHE A 21 5.55 3.35 0.37
C PHE A 21 4.22 4.00 -0.05
N SER A 22 3.11 3.26 -0.07
CA SER A 22 1.82 3.79 -0.48
C SER A 22 1.16 4.72 0.54
N GLY A 23 1.60 4.69 1.80
CA GLY A 23 0.89 5.29 2.93
C GLY A 23 -0.54 4.75 3.07
N GLU A 24 -1.45 5.60 3.55
CA GLU A 24 -2.88 5.29 3.76
C GLU A 24 -3.68 5.05 2.45
N ARG A 25 -3.11 5.36 1.28
CA ARG A 25 -3.83 5.35 0.00
C ARG A 25 -4.35 3.98 -0.44
N ILE A 26 -3.74 2.89 0.01
CA ILE A 26 -4.19 1.55 -0.37
C ILE A 26 -5.57 1.24 0.24
N VAL A 27 -5.83 1.73 1.45
CA VAL A 27 -7.13 1.58 2.10
C VAL A 27 -8.17 2.39 1.32
N ASP A 28 -7.87 3.64 0.99
CA ASP A 28 -8.77 4.50 0.20
C ASP A 28 -9.10 3.86 -1.15
N TRP A 29 -8.10 3.36 -1.87
CA TRP A 29 -8.29 2.66 -3.14
C TRP A 29 -9.11 1.38 -3.01
N ALA A 30 -8.96 0.65 -1.89
CA ALA A 30 -9.74 -0.54 -1.63
C ALA A 30 -11.24 -0.21 -1.50
N PHE A 31 -11.59 0.93 -0.92
CA PHE A 31 -12.97 1.41 -0.84
C PHE A 31 -13.51 1.98 -2.16
N GLU A 32 -12.65 2.48 -3.04
CA GLU A 32 -13.05 2.99 -4.37
C GLU A 32 -13.30 1.88 -5.41
N LEU A 33 -12.86 0.65 -5.14
CA LEU A 33 -13.00 -0.48 -6.04
C LEU A 33 -14.48 -0.91 -6.16
N PRO A 34 -15.07 -0.95 -7.37
CA PRO A 34 -16.44 -1.42 -7.56
C PRO A 34 -16.49 -2.95 -7.55
N LEU A 35 -16.28 -3.56 -6.38
CA LEU A 35 -16.34 -5.00 -6.18
C LEU A 35 -17.64 -5.41 -5.48
N PRO A 36 -18.15 -6.62 -5.71
CA PRO A 36 -19.24 -7.19 -4.91
C PRO A 36 -18.84 -7.29 -3.43
N ASP A 37 -19.80 -7.09 -2.52
CA ASP A 37 -19.57 -7.14 -1.06
C ASP A 37 -18.84 -8.42 -0.60
N ALA A 38 -19.20 -9.57 -1.19
CA ALA A 38 -18.58 -10.86 -0.90
C ALA A 38 -17.07 -10.92 -1.21
N LEU A 39 -16.57 -10.05 -2.08
CA LEU A 39 -15.16 -9.89 -2.40
C LEU A 39 -14.53 -8.69 -1.69
N MET A 40 -15.34 -7.71 -1.28
CA MET A 40 -14.88 -6.52 -0.57
C MET A 40 -14.36 -6.86 0.83
N ASP A 41 -15.12 -7.63 1.62
CA ASP A 41 -14.73 -8.00 2.98
C ASP A 41 -13.37 -8.73 3.09
N PRO A 42 -13.09 -9.79 2.28
CA PRO A 42 -11.79 -10.44 2.32
C PRO A 42 -10.66 -9.56 1.79
N LEU A 43 -10.95 -8.68 0.80
CA LEU A 43 -9.99 -7.72 0.28
C LEU A 43 -9.59 -6.71 1.37
N LEU A 44 -10.55 -6.08 2.03
CA LEU A 44 -10.30 -5.15 3.12
C LEU A 44 -9.57 -5.82 4.29
N THR A 45 -9.94 -7.06 4.62
CA THR A 45 -9.23 -7.84 5.64
C THR A 45 -7.75 -8.03 5.29
N ALA A 46 -7.45 -8.38 4.04
CA ALA A 46 -6.08 -8.54 3.57
C ALA A 46 -5.31 -7.20 3.56
N VAL A 47 -5.97 -6.12 3.17
CA VAL A 47 -5.39 -4.77 3.18
C VAL A 47 -5.04 -4.34 4.62
N PHE A 48 -5.96 -4.51 5.57
CA PHE A 48 -5.71 -4.18 6.97
C PHE A 48 -4.60 -5.04 7.59
N TRP A 49 -4.56 -6.34 7.29
CA TRP A 49 -3.42 -7.19 7.68
C TRP A 49 -2.09 -6.67 7.14
N GLY A 50 -2.09 -6.16 5.91
CA GLY A 50 -0.93 -5.52 5.33
C GLY A 50 -0.52 -4.25 6.08
N GLU A 51 -1.46 -3.35 6.35
CA GLU A 51 -1.16 -2.12 7.09
C GLU A 51 -0.65 -2.40 8.52
N ASP A 52 -1.24 -3.37 9.21
CA ASP A 52 -0.76 -3.83 10.53
C ASP A 52 0.67 -4.36 10.45
N LEU A 53 1.01 -5.11 9.39
CA LEU A 53 2.37 -5.60 9.17
C LEU A 53 3.34 -4.44 8.89
N LYS A 54 2.94 -3.42 8.13
CA LYS A 54 3.76 -2.21 7.90
C LYS A 54 4.05 -1.50 9.22
N ALA A 55 3.02 -1.34 10.05
CA ALA A 55 3.13 -0.74 11.37
C ALA A 55 4.08 -1.56 12.27
N ALA A 56 3.93 -2.89 12.28
CA ALA A 56 4.80 -3.79 13.05
C ALA A 56 6.27 -3.75 12.59
N LEU A 57 6.52 -3.56 11.29
CA LEU A 57 7.86 -3.42 10.72
C LEU A 57 8.43 -1.99 10.87
N GLY A 58 7.67 -1.03 11.38
CA GLY A 58 8.09 0.36 11.52
C GLY A 58 8.41 1.03 10.17
N LEU A 59 7.75 0.59 9.09
CA LEU A 59 8.02 1.13 7.76
C LEU A 59 7.57 2.59 7.68
N PRO A 60 8.39 3.48 7.11
CA PRO A 60 8.09 4.91 7.07
C PRO A 60 6.91 5.19 6.15
N ASP A 61 5.90 5.88 6.68
CA ASP A 61 4.84 6.47 5.87
C ASP A 61 5.38 7.70 5.12
N LEU A 62 6.04 7.45 3.99
CA LEU A 62 6.58 8.51 3.14
C LEU A 62 5.48 9.43 2.61
N PHE A 63 4.27 8.93 2.41
CA PHE A 63 3.16 9.74 1.91
C PHE A 63 2.61 10.64 3.01
N GLY A 64 2.41 10.13 4.23
CA GLY A 64 2.09 10.93 5.41
C GLY A 64 3.17 11.97 5.69
N ALA A 65 4.45 11.59 5.63
CA ALA A 65 5.55 12.53 5.80
C ALA A 65 5.58 13.62 4.71
N LEU A 66 5.31 13.27 3.45
CA LEU A 66 5.19 14.22 2.35
C LEU A 66 3.97 15.13 2.55
N ARG A 67 2.82 14.56 2.92
CA ARG A 67 1.58 15.30 3.20
C ARG A 67 1.78 16.28 4.34
N ASP A 68 2.40 15.88 5.44
CA ASP A 68 2.71 16.74 6.58
C ASP A 68 3.71 17.83 6.22
N THR A 69 4.63 17.54 5.30
CA THR A 69 5.55 18.55 4.77
C THR A 69 4.80 19.56 3.92
N LEU A 70 3.89 19.09 3.05
CA LEU A 70 3.04 19.96 2.22
C LEU A 70 2.07 20.79 3.06
N HIS A 71 1.46 20.23 4.10
CA HIS A 71 0.60 20.96 5.05
C HIS A 71 1.40 22.05 5.77
N ARG A 72 2.57 21.71 6.33
CA ARG A 72 3.46 22.71 6.95
C ARG A 72 3.87 23.83 5.99
N LEU A 73 4.15 23.50 4.72
CA LEU A 73 4.47 24.50 3.69
C LEU A 73 3.26 25.33 3.27
N ALA A 74 2.05 24.74 3.30
CA ALA A 74 0.79 25.41 2.98
C ALA A 74 0.21 26.21 4.16
N GLY A 75 0.79 26.10 5.36
CA GLY A 75 0.29 26.76 6.58
C GLY A 75 -0.97 26.11 7.17
N LEU A 76 -1.20 24.83 6.86
CA LEU A 76 -2.25 23.96 7.42
C LEU A 76 -1.65 23.08 8.52
#